data_AF-A0A966DG77-F1
#
_entry.id   AF-A0A966DG77-F1
#
_cell.length_a   1.000
_cell.length_b   1.000
_cell.length_c   1.000
_cell.angle_alpha   90.00
_cell.angle_beta   90.00
_cell.angle_gamma   90.00
#
_symmetry.space_group_name_H-M   'P 1'
#
loop_
_entity.id
_entity.type
_entity.pdbx_description
1 polymer ?
#
loop_
_entity_poly.entity_id
_entity_poly.type
_entity_poly.pdbx_seq_one_letter_code
_entity_poly.pdbx_strand_id
1 'polypeptide(L)' 'MNEFNSIQAEQEILGSIMTDNEIIPELAEKLKPEDFFFDKHQLIYTKILGLYKNSQQVTAITLYETLQGS' A
#
# COMPACT_ATOMS: atom_id res chain seq x y z
N MET A 1 -16.57 -14.13 -1.15
CA MET A 1 -15.31 -13.71 -1.84
C MET A 1 -14.34 -14.87 -1.69
N ASN A 2 -13.75 -15.39 -2.77
CA ASN A 2 -12.66 -16.37 -2.63
C ASN A 2 -11.34 -15.61 -2.40
N GLU A 3 -10.37 -16.26 -1.77
CA GLU A 3 -9.08 -15.61 -1.45
C GLU A 3 -8.37 -15.07 -2.70
N PHE A 4 -8.53 -15.73 -3.85
CA PHE A 4 -7.96 -15.33 -5.12
C PHE A 4 -8.41 -13.93 -5.56
N ASN A 5 -9.72 -13.64 -5.49
CA ASN A 5 -10.24 -12.32 -5.82
C ASN A 5 -9.79 -11.25 -4.81
N SER A 6 -9.51 -11.63 -3.56
CA SER A 6 -8.97 -10.70 -2.54
C SER A 6 -7.52 -10.34 -2.86
N ILE A 7 -6.67 -11.34 -3.21
CA ILE A 7 -5.26 -11.10 -3.57
C ILE A 7 -5.17 -10.14 -4.74
N GLN A 8 -5.93 -10.39 -5.80
CA GLN A 8 -5.83 -9.63 -7.03
C GLN A 8 -6.30 -8.18 -6.83
N ALA A 9 -7.41 -7.98 -6.11
CA ALA A 9 -7.90 -6.65 -5.76
C ALA A 9 -6.89 -5.88 -4.88
N GLU A 10 -6.30 -6.53 -3.88
CA GLU A 10 -5.28 -5.90 -3.03
C GLU A 10 -4.02 -5.52 -3.82
N GLN A 11 -3.57 -6.39 -4.72
CA GLN A 11 -2.43 -6.10 -5.60
C GLN A 11 -2.71 -4.94 -6.56
N GLU A 12 -3.92 -4.87 -7.11
CA GLU A 12 -4.35 -3.75 -7.95
C GLU A 12 -4.32 -2.43 -7.18
N ILE A 13 -4.88 -2.38 -5.96
CA ILE A 13 -4.83 -1.17 -5.12
C ILE A 13 -3.39 -0.74 -4.85
N LEU A 14 -2.53 -1.66 -4.40
CA LEU A 14 -1.13 -1.36 -4.09
C LEU A 14 -0.36 -0.93 -5.35
N GLY A 15 -0.61 -1.55 -6.50
CA GLY A 15 0.00 -1.20 -7.77
C GLY A 15 -0.46 0.15 -8.32
N SER A 16 -1.75 0.47 -8.18
CA SER A 16 -2.30 1.78 -8.54
C SER A 16 -1.63 2.90 -7.76
N ILE A 17 -1.42 2.72 -6.46
CA ILE A 17 -0.70 3.70 -5.64
C ILE A 17 0.72 3.94 -6.16
N MET A 18 1.45 2.89 -6.53
CA MET A 18 2.81 3.03 -7.06
C MET A 18 2.86 3.69 -8.45
N THR A 19 1.75 3.64 -9.19
CA THR A 19 1.62 4.24 -10.52
C THR A 19 1.19 5.70 -10.42
N ASP A 20 0.31 6.02 -9.46
CA ASP A 20 -0.22 7.34 -9.20
C ASP A 20 -0.29 7.58 -7.69
N ASN A 21 0.62 8.41 -7.17
CA ASN A 21 0.65 8.73 -5.73
C ASN A 21 -0.44 9.73 -5.34
N GLU A 22 -1.10 10.41 -6.28
CA GLU A 22 -2.12 11.43 -5.99
C GLU A 22 -3.41 10.81 -5.41
N ILE A 23 -3.64 9.52 -5.65
CA ILE A 23 -4.80 8.78 -5.12
C ILE A 23 -4.66 8.44 -3.62
N ILE A 24 -3.45 8.54 -3.05
CA ILE A 24 -3.17 8.14 -1.67
C ILE A 24 -4.08 8.85 -0.65
N PRO A 25 -4.25 10.19 -0.68
CA PRO A 25 -5.14 10.86 0.28
C PRO A 25 -6.59 10.36 0.21
N GLU A 26 -7.14 10.13 -1.00
CA GLU A 26 -8.49 9.57 -1.15
C GLU A 26 -8.60 8.16 -0.57
N LEU A 27 -7.61 7.31 -0.84
CA LEU A 27 -7.60 5.94 -0.31
C LEU A 27 -7.42 5.92 1.20
N ALA A 28 -6.57 6.79 1.76
CA ALA A 28 -6.32 6.89 3.20
C ALA A 28 -7.56 7.29 4.01
N GLU A 29 -8.55 7.96 3.38
CA GLU A 29 -9.84 8.25 4.01
C GLU A 29 -10.77 7.02 4.07
N LYS A 30 -10.60 6.07 3.13
CA LYS A 30 -11.54 4.96 2.91
C LYS A 30 -11.00 3.61 3.38
N LEU A 31 -9.68 3.45 3.43
CA LEU A 31 -8.98 2.19 3.67
C LEU A 31 -7.99 2.35 4.82
N LYS A 32 -8.02 1.37 5.71
CA LYS A 32 -7.02 1.18 6.76
C LYS A 32 -6.16 -0.04 6.44
N PRO A 33 -4.92 -0.12 6.96
CA PRO A 33 -4.09 -1.30 6.79
C PRO A 33 -4.81 -2.60 7.16
N GLU A 34 -5.60 -2.61 8.22
CA GLU A 34 -6.28 -3.81 8.72
C GLU A 34 -7.41 -4.31 7.80
N ASP A 35 -7.82 -3.53 6.80
CA ASP A 35 -8.83 -3.92 5.81
C ASP A 35 -8.26 -4.86 4.73
N PHE A 36 -6.94 -4.97 4.61
CA PHE A 36 -6.29 -5.95 3.73
C PHE A 36 -6.32 -7.35 4.36
N PHE A 37 -6.66 -8.37 3.57
CA PHE A 37 -6.75 -9.76 4.04
C PHE A 37 -5.38 -10.34 4.40
N PHE A 38 -4.33 -9.99 3.65
CA PHE A 38 -3.00 -10.53 3.88
C PHE A 38 -2.14 -9.60 4.72
N ASP A 39 -1.57 -10.10 5.83
CA ASP A 39 -0.65 -9.36 6.70
C ASP A 39 0.48 -8.66 5.94
N LYS A 40 1.02 -9.31 4.90
CA LYS A 40 2.05 -8.70 4.03
C LYS A 40 1.55 -7.45 3.30
N HIS A 41 0.29 -7.42 2.89
CA HIS A 41 -0.31 -6.26 2.23
C HIS A 41 -0.70 -5.18 3.25
N GLN A 42 -1.15 -5.56 4.45
CA GLN A 42 -1.32 -4.62 5.57
C GLN A 42 0.00 -3.88 5.87
N LEU A 43 1.12 -4.63 5.94
CA LEU A 43 2.44 -4.05 6.17
C LEU A 43 2.87 -3.12 5.02
N ILE A 44 2.68 -3.53 3.76
CA ILE A 44 3.02 -2.68 2.61
C ILE A 44 2.20 -1.38 2.66
N TYR A 45 0.88 -1.45 2.86
CA TYR A 45 0.04 -0.27 2.93
C TYR A 45 0.41 0.64 4.11
N THR A 46 0.77 0.07 5.26
CA THR A 46 1.30 0.84 6.40
C THR A 46 2.56 1.63 6.02
N LYS A 47 3.50 1.01 5.29
CA LYS A 47 4.72 1.69 4.82
C LYS A 47 4.43 2.75 3.75
N ILE A 48 3.47 2.51 2.86
CA ILE A 48 2.98 3.50 1.89
C ILE A 48 2.51 4.77 2.63
N LEU A 49 1.65 4.63 3.64
CA LEU A 49 1.14 5.76 4.42
C LEU A 49 2.26 6.50 5.15
N GLY A 50 3.26 5.78 5.66
CA GLY A 50 4.44 6.36 6.28
C GLY A 50 5.28 7.19 5.31
N LEU A 51 5.60 6.64 4.13
CA LEU A 51 6.33 7.35 3.08
C LEU A 51 5.56 8.60 2.62
N TYR A 52 4.26 8.48 2.38
CA TYR A 52 3.41 9.60 2.00
C TYR A 52 3.40 10.71 3.05
N LYS A 53 3.26 10.35 4.33
CA LYS A 53 3.32 11.31 5.45
C LYS A 53 4.66 12.05 5.52
N ASN A 54 5.75 11.41 5.09
CA ASN A 54 7.07 12.01 5.01
C ASN A 54 7.31 12.77 3.68
N SER A 55 6.27 12.95 2.86
CA SER A 55 6.35 13.54 1.52
C SER A 55 7.37 12.83 0.61
N GLN A 56 7.58 11.53 0.82
CA GLN A 56 8.43 10.70 -0.02
C GLN A 56 7.59 10.04 -1.11
N GLN A 57 8.15 9.96 -2.31
CA GLN A 57 7.52 9.26 -3.43
C GLN A 57 7.36 7.77 -3.08
N VAL A 58 6.18 7.22 -3.38
CA VAL A 58 5.87 5.82 -3.16
C VAL A 58 6.09 5.06 -4.47
N THR A 59 7.17 4.28 -4.51
CA THR A 59 7.55 3.36 -5.60
C THR A 59 7.97 2.00 -5.04
N ALA A 60 8.10 1.00 -5.91
CA ALA A 60 8.62 -0.31 -5.50
C ALA A 60 10.03 -0.24 -4.87
N ILE A 61 10.90 0.67 -5.34
CA ILE A 61 12.26 0.83 -4.81
C ILE A 61 12.22 1.42 -3.40
N THR A 62 11.54 2.55 -3.23
CA THR A 62 11.43 3.21 -1.91
C THR A 62 10.73 2.32 -0.89
N LEU A 63 9.73 1.53 -1.33
CA LEU A 63 9.06 0.56 -0.46
C LEU A 63 10.02 -0.54 -0.02
N TYR A 64 10.76 -1.12 -0.97
CA TYR A 64 11.79 -2.12 -0.68
C TYR A 64 12.80 -1.60 0.34
N GLU A 65 13.32 -0.38 0.16
CA GLU A 65 14.24 0.26 1.11
C GLU A 65 13.64 0.39 2.52
N THR A 66 12.40 0.88 2.63
CA THR A 66 11.71 0.98 3.94
C THR A 66 11.42 -0.37 4.62
N LEU A 67 11.35 -1.46 3.85
CA LEU A 67 11.15 -2.81 4.37
C LEU A 67 12.47 -3.44 4.84
N GLN A 68 13.59 -3.13 4.18
CA GLN A 68 14.94 -3.59 4.58
C GLN A 68 15.46 -2.86 5.82
N GLY A 69 15.07 -1.60 6.01
CA GLY A 69 15.53 -0.76 7.13
C GLY A 69 14.70 -0.88 8.42
N SER A 70 13.98 -1.99 8.63
CA SER A 70 13.19 -2.25 9.85
C SER A 70 13.88 -3.23 10.79
#